data_AF-A0A9P0D227-F1
#
_entry.id   AF-A0A9P0D227-F1
#
_cell.length_a   1.000
_cell.length_b   1.000
_cell.length_c   1.000
_cell.angle_alpha   90.00
_cell.angle_beta   90.00
_cell.angle_gamma   90.00
#
_symmetry.space_group_name_H-M   'P 1'
#
loop_
_entity.id
_entity.type
_entity.pdbx_description
1 polymer ?
#
loop_
_entity_poly.entity_id
_entity_poly.type
_entity_poly.pdbx_seq_one_letter_code
_entity_poly.pdbx_strand_id
1 'polypeptide(L)'
;MFANVNEFVKIYKEEEQYVKVVFITIENHLAMLVQNFKKYFLDDDKLVASYEWVRDSFRTTLESLSAAEEEIFIEFTASDEIQREFSNKSLFEFWAGVDDAFSPLKTRTFRILLLYYCEAGFSAVAASKTKYRSRLIIDKELRVAICNKNLLLKNFAIRDRPEVVTNNY
;
A
#
# COMPACT_ATOMS: atom_id res chain seq x y z
N MET A 1 -2.10 -15.22 7.94
CA MET A 1 -2.63 -13.88 8.29
C MET A 1 -3.08 -13.74 9.75
N PHE A 2 -3.71 -14.74 10.39
CA PHE A 2 -4.20 -14.62 11.79
C PHE A 2 -3.67 -15.72 12.74
N ALA A 3 -2.36 -15.79 12.94
CA ALA A 3 -1.72 -16.85 13.75
C ALA A 3 -2.26 -16.93 15.20
N ASN A 4 -2.56 -15.77 15.80
CA ASN A 4 -3.09 -15.70 17.18
C ASN A 4 -4.49 -16.29 17.32
N VAL A 5 -5.31 -16.25 16.26
CA VAL A 5 -6.64 -16.87 16.27
C VAL A 5 -6.50 -18.39 16.16
N ASN A 6 -5.61 -18.87 15.29
CA ASN A 6 -5.31 -20.31 15.18
C ASN A 6 -4.74 -20.89 16.48
N GLU A 7 -3.98 -20.12 17.23
CA GLU A 7 -3.48 -20.52 18.56
C GLU A 7 -4.60 -20.55 19.60
N PHE A 8 -5.47 -19.54 19.62
CA PHE A 8 -6.66 -19.50 20.49
C PHE A 8 -7.61 -20.68 20.25
N VAL A 9 -7.81 -21.07 18.98
CA VAL A 9 -8.64 -22.23 18.59
C VAL A 9 -8.11 -23.55 19.15
N LYS A 10 -6.78 -23.71 19.26
CA LYS A 10 -6.17 -24.93 19.81
C LYS A 10 -6.32 -25.08 21.32
N ILE A 11 -6.56 -23.99 22.04
CA ILE A 11 -6.59 -23.96 23.52
C ILE A 11 -7.96 -24.38 24.07
N TYR A 12 -9.05 -24.16 23.33
CA TYR A 12 -10.40 -24.53 23.77
C TYR A 12 -10.84 -25.88 23.20
N LYS A 13 -11.26 -26.80 24.08
CA LYS A 13 -11.85 -28.08 23.67
C LYS A 13 -13.24 -27.86 23.10
N GLU A 14 -13.47 -28.44 21.92
CA GLU A 14 -14.68 -28.40 21.08
C GLU A 14 -15.96 -28.99 21.70
N GLU A 15 -16.04 -29.22 23.02
CA GLU A 15 -17.09 -30.06 23.61
C GLU A 15 -18.42 -29.32 23.83
N GLU A 16 -18.46 -27.99 23.75
CA GLU A 16 -19.68 -27.21 23.92
C GLU A 16 -20.20 -26.64 22.59
N GLN A 17 -21.46 -26.93 22.25
CA GLN A 17 -22.07 -26.56 20.97
C GLN A 17 -22.02 -25.05 20.67
N TYR A 18 -22.10 -24.21 21.71
CA TYR A 18 -21.99 -22.76 21.53
C TYR A 18 -20.57 -22.32 21.12
N VAL A 19 -19.54 -23.03 21.58
CA VAL A 19 -18.13 -22.74 21.25
C VAL A 19 -17.91 -22.99 19.76
N LYS A 20 -18.48 -24.08 19.21
CA LYS A 20 -18.42 -24.37 17.77
C LYS A 20 -19.07 -23.29 16.91
N VAL A 21 -20.23 -22.79 17.31
CA VAL A 21 -20.95 -21.73 16.57
C VAL A 21 -20.13 -20.43 16.54
N VAL A 22 -19.52 -20.06 17.67
CA VAL A 22 -18.63 -18.88 17.75
C VAL A 22 -17.42 -19.05 16.84
N PHE A 23 -16.78 -20.23 16.84
CA PHE A 23 -15.63 -20.49 15.97
C PHE A 23 -15.98 -20.41 14.48
N ILE A 24 -17.05 -21.07 14.04
CA ILE A 24 -17.52 -21.00 12.65
C ILE A 24 -17.81 -19.55 12.24
N THR A 25 -18.40 -18.77 13.14
CA THR A 25 -18.70 -17.35 12.88
C THR A 25 -17.42 -16.53 12.70
N ILE A 26 -16.41 -16.76 13.54
CA ILE A 26 -15.11 -16.08 13.44
C ILE A 26 -14.39 -16.49 12.14
N GLU A 27 -14.35 -17.78 11.82
CA GLU A 27 -13.71 -18.28 10.60
C GLU A 27 -14.35 -17.70 9.35
N ASN A 28 -15.68 -17.70 9.26
CA ASN A 28 -16.42 -17.11 8.15
C ASN A 28 -16.15 -15.61 8.02
N HIS A 29 -16.11 -14.89 9.14
CA HIS A 29 -15.81 -13.47 9.14
C HIS A 29 -14.38 -13.19 8.67
N LEU A 30 -13.40 -13.95 9.16
CA LEU A 30 -12.00 -13.82 8.73
C LEU A 30 -11.83 -14.18 7.25
N ALA A 31 -12.52 -15.21 6.76
CA ALA A 31 -12.51 -15.57 5.34
C ALA A 31 -13.09 -14.45 4.45
N MET A 32 -14.23 -13.87 4.85
CA MET A 32 -14.79 -12.68 4.19
C MET A 32 -13.83 -11.49 4.23
N LEU A 33 -13.18 -11.27 5.37
CA LEU A 33 -12.22 -10.19 5.54
C LEU A 33 -11.01 -10.37 4.62
N VAL A 34 -10.47 -11.59 4.51
CA VAL A 34 -9.40 -11.92 3.56
C VAL A 34 -9.84 -11.70 2.12
N GLN A 35 -11.05 -12.15 1.73
CA GLN A 35 -11.57 -11.89 0.38
C GLN A 35 -11.74 -10.40 0.10
N ASN A 36 -12.20 -9.62 1.08
CA ASN A 36 -12.30 -8.18 0.93
C ASN A 36 -10.93 -7.52 0.86
N PHE A 37 -9.96 -7.97 1.66
CA PHE A 37 -8.59 -7.49 1.55
C PHE A 37 -7.97 -7.81 0.21
N LYS A 38 -8.19 -9.00 -0.37
CA LYS A 38 -7.72 -9.31 -1.74
C LYS A 38 -8.26 -8.38 -2.83
N LYS A 39 -9.35 -7.64 -2.58
CA LYS A 39 -9.86 -6.61 -3.52
C LYS A 39 -9.05 -5.31 -3.47
N TYR A 40 -8.34 -5.04 -2.37
CA TYR A 40 -7.64 -3.77 -2.12
C TYR A 40 -6.13 -3.95 -1.94
N PHE A 41 -5.72 -5.00 -1.25
CA PHE A 41 -4.33 -5.40 -1.03
C PHE A 41 -4.02 -6.55 -1.97
N LEU A 42 -3.06 -6.30 -2.85
CA LEU A 42 -2.72 -7.20 -3.93
C LEU A 42 -1.58 -8.07 -3.44
N ASP A 43 -1.87 -9.35 -3.25
CA ASP A 43 -0.94 -10.36 -2.71
C ASP A 43 -0.15 -11.02 -3.85
N ASP A 44 0.17 -10.26 -4.90
CA ASP A 44 0.75 -10.76 -6.15
C ASP A 44 1.95 -9.92 -6.54
N ASP A 45 3.14 -10.53 -6.49
CA ASP A 45 4.41 -9.92 -6.90
C ASP A 45 4.35 -9.40 -8.36
N LYS A 46 3.51 -9.99 -9.23
CA LYS A 46 3.27 -9.49 -10.58
C LYS A 46 2.51 -8.18 -10.59
N LEU A 47 1.61 -7.96 -9.62
CA LEU A 47 0.92 -6.69 -9.45
C LEU A 47 1.84 -5.61 -8.88
N VAL A 48 2.75 -5.95 -7.97
CA VAL A 48 3.80 -5.02 -7.51
C VAL A 48 4.69 -4.59 -8.68
N ALA A 49 5.12 -5.54 -9.51
CA ALA A 49 5.84 -5.24 -10.76
C ALA A 49 5.00 -4.38 -11.72
N SER A 50 3.68 -4.60 -11.78
CA SER A 50 2.75 -3.79 -12.60
C SER A 50 2.63 -2.33 -12.15
N TYR A 51 3.22 -1.95 -11.01
CA TYR A 51 3.20 -0.61 -10.44
C TYR A 51 4.55 0.10 -10.50
N GLU A 52 5.61 -0.59 -10.92
CA GLU A 52 6.95 -0.02 -10.97
C GLU A 52 7.02 1.18 -11.91
N TRP A 53 6.27 1.16 -13.01
CA TRP A 53 6.14 2.29 -13.94
C TRP A 53 5.55 3.56 -13.35
N VAL A 54 4.77 3.48 -12.27
CA VAL A 54 4.31 4.69 -11.59
C VAL A 54 5.51 5.37 -10.92
N ARG A 55 6.43 4.59 -10.35
CA ARG A 55 7.60 5.05 -9.62
C ARG A 55 8.78 5.40 -10.52
N ASP A 56 8.89 4.77 -11.69
CA ASP A 56 10.00 4.98 -12.63
C ASP A 56 9.52 4.96 -14.09
N SER A 57 8.61 5.87 -14.42
CA SER A 57 7.87 5.89 -15.71
C SER A 57 8.76 5.97 -16.95
N PHE A 58 9.97 6.50 -16.81
CA PHE A 58 10.89 6.74 -17.93
C PHE A 58 11.97 5.65 -18.06
N ARG A 59 12.01 4.66 -17.17
CA ARG A 59 12.99 3.56 -17.22
C ARG A 59 12.35 2.18 -17.28
N THR A 60 11.05 2.08 -17.06
CA THR A 60 10.30 0.82 -17.10
C THR A 60 9.35 0.75 -18.29
N THR A 61 9.13 -0.45 -18.79
CA THR A 61 8.06 -0.74 -19.74
C THR A 61 6.76 -1.06 -19.02
N LEU A 62 5.66 -0.45 -19.44
CA LEU A 62 4.34 -0.77 -18.91
C LEU A 62 3.71 -1.92 -19.69
N GLU A 63 3.68 -3.10 -19.08
CA GLU A 63 3.05 -4.28 -19.68
C GLU A 63 1.52 -4.25 -19.52
N SER A 64 0.80 -4.95 -20.41
CA SER A 64 -0.66 -5.10 -20.36
C SER A 64 -1.44 -3.79 -20.54
N LEU A 65 -1.03 -2.97 -21.50
CA LEU A 65 -1.78 -1.82 -22.01
C LEU A 65 -2.67 -2.22 -23.19
N SER A 66 -3.78 -1.51 -23.36
CA SER A 66 -4.45 -1.46 -24.66
C SER A 66 -3.60 -0.65 -25.65
N ALA A 67 -3.78 -0.88 -26.96
CA ALA A 67 -3.03 -0.13 -27.99
C ALA A 67 -3.15 1.39 -27.85
N ALA A 68 -4.34 1.89 -27.46
CA ALA A 68 -4.55 3.31 -27.21
C ALA A 68 -3.79 3.82 -25.97
N GLU A 69 -3.73 3.04 -24.89
CA GLU A 69 -2.93 3.42 -23.71
C GLU A 69 -1.43 3.36 -24.00
N GLU A 70 -0.99 2.44 -24.86
CA GLU A 70 0.40 2.30 -25.26
C GLU A 70 0.87 3.52 -26.07
N GLU A 71 0.07 3.99 -27.03
CA GLU A 71 0.36 5.24 -27.77
C GLU A 71 0.50 6.44 -26.83
N ILE A 72 -0.44 6.59 -25.89
CA ILE A 72 -0.41 7.67 -24.89
C ILE A 72 0.84 7.54 -24.00
N PHE A 73 1.23 6.33 -23.61
CA PHE A 73 2.42 6.08 -22.80
C PHE A 73 3.72 6.39 -23.56
N ILE A 74 3.78 6.06 -24.85
CA ILE A 74 4.92 6.41 -25.71
C ILE A 74 5.06 7.92 -25.82
N GLU A 75 3.96 8.64 -26.10
CA GLU A 75 3.97 10.11 -26.17
C GLU A 75 4.40 10.73 -24.83
N PHE A 76 3.89 10.20 -23.73
CA PHE A 76 4.22 10.65 -22.37
C PHE A 76 5.72 10.46 -22.05
N THR A 77 6.27 9.29 -22.35
CA THR A 77 7.67 8.96 -22.04
C THR A 77 8.69 9.58 -23.00
N ALA A 78 8.26 9.97 -24.20
CA ALA A 78 9.08 10.68 -25.18
C ALA A 78 9.28 12.18 -24.86
N SER A 79 8.55 12.73 -23.89
CA SER A 79 8.64 14.15 -23.54
C SER A 79 9.72 14.43 -22.49
N ASP A 80 10.80 15.09 -22.91
CA ASP A 80 11.87 15.56 -22.02
C ASP A 80 11.38 16.56 -20.96
N GLU A 81 10.34 17.32 -21.26
CA GLU A 81 9.74 18.27 -20.32
C GLU A 81 9.04 17.53 -19.18
N ILE A 82 8.21 16.54 -19.52
CA ILE A 82 7.53 15.70 -18.52
C ILE A 82 8.57 14.93 -17.69
N GLN A 83 9.63 14.40 -18.30
CA GLN A 83 10.72 13.74 -17.57
C GLN A 83 11.44 14.68 -16.59
N ARG A 84 11.65 15.93 -16.99
CA ARG A 84 12.26 16.94 -16.11
C ARG A 84 11.34 17.29 -14.95
N GLU A 85 10.05 17.44 -15.19
CA GLU A 85 9.07 17.65 -14.12
C GLU A 85 9.02 16.48 -13.14
N PHE A 86 9.08 15.25 -13.66
CA PHE A 86 9.12 14.02 -12.86
C PHE A 86 10.27 14.01 -11.85
N SER A 87 11.44 14.48 -12.28
CA SER A 87 12.64 14.53 -11.43
C SER A 87 12.59 15.64 -10.37
N ASN A 88 11.76 16.68 -10.58
CA ASN A 88 11.71 17.88 -9.75
C ASN A 88 10.53 17.91 -8.76
N LYS A 89 9.50 17.07 -8.96
CA LYS A 89 8.29 17.02 -8.13
C LYS A 89 8.26 15.73 -7.32
N SER A 90 7.56 15.73 -6.19
CA SER A 90 7.24 14.44 -5.53
C SER A 90 6.31 13.62 -6.42
N LEU A 91 6.31 12.29 -6.24
CA LEU A 91 5.51 11.38 -7.05
C LEU A 91 4.03 11.79 -7.15
N PHE A 92 3.42 12.16 -6.03
CA PHE A 92 2.03 12.61 -6.01
C PHE A 92 1.84 13.96 -6.72
N GLU A 93 2.72 14.94 -6.47
CA GLU A 93 2.64 16.27 -7.07
C GLU A 93 2.86 16.23 -8.58
N PHE A 94 3.75 15.36 -9.04
CA PHE A 94 3.95 15.08 -10.45
C PHE A 94 2.67 14.57 -11.08
N TRP A 95 2.14 13.43 -10.63
CA TRP A 95 0.97 12.80 -11.22
C TRP A 95 -0.31 13.64 -11.11
N ALA A 96 -0.40 14.50 -10.08
CA ALA A 96 -1.48 15.48 -9.96
C ALA A 96 -1.37 16.62 -10.99
N GLY A 97 -0.16 16.99 -11.39
CA GLY A 97 0.13 18.04 -12.36
C GLY A 97 0.19 17.59 -13.81
N VAL A 98 0.15 16.28 -14.08
CA VAL A 98 0.10 15.74 -15.45
C VAL A 98 -1.17 16.24 -16.16
N ASP A 99 -0.98 16.68 -17.41
CA ASP A 99 -2.02 17.20 -18.29
C ASP A 99 -3.17 16.19 -18.49
N ASP A 100 -4.38 16.69 -18.65
CA ASP A 100 -5.58 15.86 -18.82
C ASP A 100 -5.59 15.12 -20.17
N ALA A 101 -4.76 15.49 -21.14
CA ALA A 101 -4.46 14.69 -22.33
C ALA A 101 -3.97 13.27 -21.98
N PHE A 102 -3.28 13.11 -20.84
CA PHE A 102 -2.81 11.82 -20.32
C PHE A 102 -3.74 11.25 -19.24
N SER A 103 -5.02 11.67 -19.20
CA SER A 103 -6.02 11.24 -18.21
C SER A 103 -6.13 9.72 -18.02
N PRO A 104 -6.03 8.87 -19.06
CA PRO A 104 -6.02 7.41 -18.88
C PRO A 104 -4.89 6.93 -17.97
N LEU A 105 -3.66 7.41 -18.21
CA LEU A 105 -2.49 7.11 -17.38
C LEU A 105 -2.65 7.67 -15.97
N LYS A 106 -3.06 8.93 -15.86
CA LYS A 106 -3.31 9.62 -14.58
C LYS A 106 -4.31 8.86 -13.72
N THR A 107 -5.42 8.41 -14.29
CA THR A 107 -6.44 7.61 -13.59
C THR A 107 -5.87 6.30 -13.07
N ARG A 108 -5.09 5.59 -13.91
CA ARG A 108 -4.43 4.34 -13.51
C ARG A 108 -3.44 4.58 -12.38
N THR A 109 -2.61 5.60 -12.49
CA THR A 109 -1.65 5.99 -11.45
C THR A 109 -2.34 6.33 -10.13
N PHE A 110 -3.40 7.13 -10.13
CA PHE A 110 -4.07 7.50 -8.88
C PHE A 110 -4.70 6.32 -8.16
N ARG A 111 -5.20 5.31 -8.88
CA ARG A 111 -5.66 4.07 -8.25
C ARG A 111 -4.51 3.37 -7.51
N ILE A 112 -3.34 3.30 -8.13
CA ILE A 112 -2.14 2.67 -7.56
C ILE A 112 -1.64 3.44 -6.34
N LEU A 113 -1.50 4.77 -6.48
CA LEU A 113 -1.08 5.63 -5.39
C LEU A 113 -2.02 5.55 -4.19
N LEU A 114 -3.34 5.52 -4.42
CA LEU A 114 -4.32 5.38 -3.35
C LEU A 114 -4.13 4.07 -2.59
N LEU A 115 -3.92 2.95 -3.30
CA LEU A 115 -3.66 1.66 -2.66
C LEU A 115 -2.36 1.69 -1.84
N TYR A 116 -1.29 2.26 -2.39
CA TYR A 116 -0.01 2.43 -1.69
C TYR A 116 -0.15 3.28 -0.41
N TYR A 117 -0.82 4.44 -0.48
CA TYR A 117 -1.03 5.29 0.69
C TYR A 117 -1.95 4.65 1.73
N CYS A 118 -2.98 3.92 1.29
CA CYS A 118 -3.83 3.15 2.19
C CYS A 118 -3.02 2.07 2.91
N GLU A 119 -2.23 1.28 2.18
CA GLU A 119 -1.39 0.22 2.74
C GLU A 119 -0.35 0.78 3.73
N ALA A 120 0.35 1.86 3.36
CA ALA A 120 1.26 2.56 4.26
C ALA A 120 0.54 3.10 5.51
N GLY A 121 -0.67 3.66 5.35
CA GLY A 121 -1.50 4.14 6.45
C GLY A 121 -1.95 3.01 7.39
N PHE A 122 -2.41 1.88 6.85
CA PHE A 122 -2.77 0.70 7.62
C PHE A 122 -1.56 0.12 8.37
N SER A 123 -0.41 0.02 7.70
CA SER A 123 0.85 -0.43 8.31
C SER A 123 1.27 0.48 9.46
N ALA A 124 1.15 1.81 9.31
CA ALA A 124 1.43 2.77 10.39
C ALA A 124 0.46 2.64 11.58
N VAL A 125 -0.84 2.44 11.31
CA VAL A 125 -1.84 2.19 12.36
C VAL A 125 -1.57 0.86 13.07
N ALA A 126 -1.25 -0.20 12.33
CA ALA A 126 -0.90 -1.50 12.90
C ALA A 126 0.34 -1.43 13.80
N ALA A 127 1.38 -0.71 13.37
CA ALA A 127 2.58 -0.44 14.16
C ALA A 127 2.31 0.42 15.40
N SER A 128 1.34 1.33 15.34
CA SER A 128 0.94 2.16 16.48
C SER A 128 0.12 1.36 17.50
N LYS A 129 -0.71 0.42 17.03
CA LYS A 129 -1.58 -0.45 17.84
C LYS A 129 -0.78 -1.45 18.70
N THR A 130 0.43 -1.83 18.31
CA THR A 130 1.30 -2.68 19.13
C THR A 130 1.93 -1.94 20.31
N LYS A 131 1.98 -0.60 20.29
CA LYS A 131 2.61 0.24 21.33
C LYS A 131 1.64 0.89 22.32
N TYR A 132 0.42 1.24 21.91
CA TYR A 132 -0.62 1.82 22.78
C TYR A 132 -1.85 0.91 22.85
N ARG A 133 -1.94 0.08 23.89
CA ARG A 133 -3.12 -0.74 24.14
C ARG A 133 -4.31 0.13 24.58
N SER A 134 -5.38 0.06 23.78
CA SER A 134 -6.79 0.14 24.20
C SER A 134 -7.64 1.40 23.94
N ARG A 135 -7.23 2.43 23.18
CA ARG A 135 -8.12 3.61 22.94
C ARG A 135 -8.08 4.26 21.54
N LEU A 136 -7.59 3.57 20.51
CA LEU A 136 -7.51 4.17 19.17
C LEU A 136 -8.84 4.02 18.41
N ILE A 137 -9.47 5.15 18.08
CA ILE A 137 -10.57 5.20 17.10
C ILE A 137 -9.93 5.04 15.72
N ILE A 138 -9.99 3.82 15.19
CA ILE A 138 -9.28 3.40 13.97
C ILE A 138 -9.54 4.36 12.80
N ASP A 139 -10.78 4.81 12.63
CA ASP A 139 -11.18 5.69 11.53
C ASP A 139 -10.45 7.05 11.57
N LYS A 140 -10.39 7.68 12.75
CA LYS A 140 -9.74 8.98 12.95
C LYS A 140 -8.23 8.88 12.71
N GLU A 141 -7.62 7.79 13.17
CA GLU A 141 -6.18 7.56 13.07
C GLU A 141 -5.75 7.18 11.65
N LEU A 142 -6.55 6.36 10.97
CA LEU A 142 -6.32 6.03 9.57
C LEU A 142 -6.41 7.29 8.70
N ARG A 143 -7.44 8.12 8.92
CA ARG A 143 -7.59 9.41 8.24
C ARG A 143 -6.40 10.33 8.50
N VAL A 144 -5.94 10.45 9.74
CA VAL A 144 -4.78 11.26 10.09
C VAL A 144 -3.50 10.70 9.47
N ALA A 145 -3.28 9.38 9.50
CA ALA A 145 -2.10 8.75 8.91
C ALA A 145 -2.03 8.92 7.39
N ILE A 146 -3.16 8.79 6.69
CA ILE A 146 -3.27 9.00 5.24
C ILE A 146 -3.10 10.48 4.88
N CYS A 147 -3.67 11.40 5.66
CA CYS A 147 -3.62 12.84 5.37
C CYS A 147 -2.31 13.52 5.80
N ASN A 148 -1.57 12.99 6.79
CA ASN A 148 -0.30 13.57 7.23
C ASN A 148 0.90 12.93 6.53
N LYS A 149 1.44 13.62 5.51
CA LYS A 149 2.74 13.31 4.89
C LYS A 149 3.87 13.13 5.94
N ASN A 150 3.79 13.85 7.08
CA ASN A 150 4.79 13.81 8.17
C ASN A 150 4.77 12.54 9.05
N LEU A 151 3.65 11.82 9.16
CA LEU A 151 3.62 10.56 9.94
C LEU A 151 4.21 9.39 9.15
N LEU A 152 4.07 9.42 7.82
CA LEU A 152 4.73 8.49 6.91
C LEU A 152 6.26 8.68 6.96
N LEU A 153 6.75 9.92 6.98
CA LEU A 153 8.20 10.20 7.05
C LEU A 153 8.81 9.93 8.44
N LYS A 154 8.11 10.22 9.54
CA LYS A 154 8.66 10.03 10.89
C LYS A 154 8.77 8.56 11.32
N ASN A 155 7.93 7.67 10.78
CA ASN A 155 7.99 6.24 11.08
C ASN A 155 8.99 5.48 10.18
N PHE A 156 9.32 6.01 8.99
CA PHE A 156 10.36 5.46 8.12
C PHE A 156 11.77 6.01 8.42
N ALA A 157 11.89 7.23 8.96
CA ALA A 157 13.19 7.83 9.33
C ALA A 157 13.93 7.13 10.49
N ILE A 158 13.35 6.09 11.11
CA ILE A 158 14.01 5.30 12.16
C ILE A 158 14.70 4.05 11.58
N ARG A 159 14.49 3.70 10.30
CA ARG A 159 15.07 2.46 9.72
C ARG A 159 16.19 2.62 8.68
N ASP A 160 16.45 3.82 8.16
CA ASP A 160 17.51 4.03 7.14
C ASP A 160 18.61 5.00 7.59
N ARG A 161 19.24 4.76 8.75
CA ARG A 161 20.61 5.22 8.96
C ARG A 161 21.52 3.99 8.94
N PRO A 162 22.35 3.77 7.89
CA PRO A 162 23.46 2.86 8.03
C PRO A 162 24.37 3.44 9.13
N GLU A 163 24.57 2.68 10.21
CA GLU A 163 25.66 2.94 11.12
C GLU A 163 26.95 2.86 10.30
N VAL A 164 27.57 4.01 10.09
CA VAL A 164 28.96 4.07 9.62
C VAL A 164 29.79 3.47 10.73
N VAL A 165 30.10 2.18 10.61
CA VAL A 165 31.12 1.52 11.42
C VAL A 165 32.45 2.10 10.98
N THR A 166 32.91 3.15 11.67
CA THR A 166 34.30 3.56 11.62
C THR A 166 35.11 2.54 12.40
N ASN A 167 35.63 1.51 11.72
CA ASN A 167 36.73 0.73 12.28
C ASN A 167 38.03 1.51 12.05
N ASN A 168 38.40 2.28 13.08
CA ASN A 168 39.80 2.63 13.32
C ASN A 168 40.45 1.42 13.98
N TYR A 169 41.41 0.79 13.30
CA TYR A 169 42.77 0.47 13.76
C TYR A 169 43.54 -0.17 12.62
#